data_AF-A0A2P6R6M4-F1
#
_entry.id   AF-A0A2P6R6M4-F1
#
_cell.length_a   1.000
_cell.length_b   1.000
_cell.length_c   1.000
_cell.angle_alpha   90.00
_cell.angle_beta   90.00
_cell.angle_gamma   90.00
#
_symmetry.space_group_name_H-M   'P 1'
#
loop_
_entity.id
_entity.type
_entity.pdbx_description
1 polymer ?
#
loop_
_entity_poly.entity_id
_entity_poly.type
_entity_poly.pdbx_seq_one_letter_code
_entity_poly.pdbx_strand_id
1 'polypeptide(L)'
;MISLELNLLERKMKYVARDKGDEATKEKGIPQFWLTAMKNHKLLAQEHDEVALKYLKDIKWYRIYGGSFRLEFVFQQPNPYFENEVLTKSYKRPLMEKTTGCVIKWHHGKDLTHKFLEGMSKNSKRMTKSCESVFNFFNPPQLCLHEKHIDYNDGYLNGEVKSKLNYDFFIGKIIRDKIIPHAISWFTREALEPGGEFEDLQDDWYDYSDDDEDAEAIKNL
;
A
#
# COMPACT_ATOMS: atom_id res chain seq x y z
N MET A 1 23.19 -27.32 -4.70
CA MET A 1 23.01 -25.94 -4.23
C MET A 1 21.60 -25.67 -3.72
N ILE A 2 20.54 -25.97 -4.49
CA ILE A 2 19.12 -25.72 -4.11
C ILE A 2 18.71 -26.30 -2.74
N SER A 3 19.19 -27.49 -2.38
CA SER A 3 18.86 -28.14 -1.10
C SER A 3 19.48 -27.46 0.15
N LEU A 4 20.57 -26.71 -0.02
CA LEU A 4 21.19 -25.98 1.10
C LEU A 4 20.47 -24.66 1.38
N GLU A 5 20.02 -23.96 0.34
CA GLU A 5 19.24 -22.74 0.47
C GLU A 5 17.87 -23.00 1.09
N LEU A 6 17.18 -24.08 0.69
CA LEU A 6 15.91 -24.49 1.31
C LEU A 6 16.08 -24.84 2.80
N ASN A 7 17.14 -25.57 3.16
CA ASN A 7 17.45 -25.88 4.56
C ASN A 7 17.80 -24.63 5.37
N LEU A 8 18.49 -23.66 4.77
CA LEU A 8 18.81 -22.40 5.41
C LEU A 8 17.54 -21.56 5.62
N LEU A 9 16.63 -21.52 4.64
CA LEU A 9 15.35 -20.85 4.73
C LEU A 9 14.48 -21.48 5.84
N GLU A 10 14.37 -22.81 5.89
CA GLU A 10 13.64 -23.52 6.95
C GLU A 10 14.21 -23.25 8.34
N ARG A 11 15.54 -23.18 8.47
CA ARG A 11 16.21 -22.85 9.74
C ARG A 11 15.97 -21.40 10.14
N LYS A 12 16.04 -20.46 9.19
CA LYS A 12 15.73 -19.03 9.41
C LYS A 12 14.27 -18.85 9.84
N MET A 13 13.33 -19.52 9.18
CA MET A 13 11.89 -19.51 9.52
C MET A 13 11.63 -20.06 10.93
N LYS A 14 12.33 -21.12 11.35
CA LYS A 14 12.25 -21.68 12.71
C LYS A 14 12.84 -20.76 13.78
N TYR A 15 13.91 -20.03 13.46
CA TYR A 15 14.55 -19.10 14.40
C TYR A 15 13.63 -17.90 14.69
N VAL A 16 13.05 -17.32 13.64
CA VAL A 16 12.07 -16.23 13.72
C VAL A 16 10.85 -16.61 14.58
N ALA A 17 10.32 -17.83 14.38
CA ALA A 17 9.14 -18.29 15.12
C ALA A 17 9.40 -18.46 16.63
N ARG A 18 10.67 -18.52 17.06
CA ARG A 18 11.04 -18.80 18.45
C ARG A 18 11.19 -17.54 19.32
N ASP A 19 11.21 -16.34 18.72
CA ASP A 19 11.48 -15.08 19.44
C ASP A 19 10.21 -14.35 19.94
N LYS A 20 9.01 -14.91 19.68
CA LYS A 20 7.75 -14.39 20.23
C LYS A 20 6.99 -15.53 20.92
N GLY A 21 7.30 -15.76 22.19
CA GLY A 21 6.40 -16.49 23.07
C GLY A 21 5.18 -15.63 23.35
N ASP A 22 4.00 -16.06 22.88
CA ASP A 22 2.77 -16.12 23.67
C ASP A 22 1.64 -16.78 22.85
N GLU A 23 0.95 -17.70 23.54
CA GLU A 23 -0.24 -18.50 23.18
C GLU A 23 -0.57 -18.80 21.71
N ALA A 24 -0.30 -20.05 21.35
CA ALA A 24 -0.73 -20.73 20.15
C ALA A 24 -2.26 -20.74 19.99
N THR A 25 -2.79 -19.71 19.33
CA THR A 25 -3.83 -19.98 18.33
C THR A 25 -3.18 -20.80 17.21
N LYS A 26 -3.88 -21.82 16.69
CA LYS A 26 -3.42 -22.64 15.55
C LYS A 26 -3.36 -21.81 14.26
N GLU A 27 -2.60 -20.74 14.23
CA GLU A 27 -2.31 -20.00 13.01
C GLU A 27 -1.31 -20.82 12.20
N LYS A 28 -1.77 -21.37 11.07
CA LYS A 28 -0.88 -21.91 10.05
C LYS A 28 -0.13 -20.73 9.42
N GLY A 29 1.12 -20.50 9.82
CA GLY A 29 1.97 -19.48 9.21
C GLY A 29 2.87 -18.77 10.23
N ILE A 30 3.59 -17.75 9.75
CA ILE A 30 4.39 -16.85 10.59
C ILE A 30 3.50 -15.66 10.97
N PRO A 31 3.22 -15.44 12.27
CA PRO A 31 2.40 -14.32 12.70
C PRO A 31 2.95 -12.99 12.21
N GLN A 32 2.07 -12.10 11.75
CA GLN A 32 2.40 -10.72 11.36
C GLN A 32 3.49 -10.61 10.28
N PHE A 33 3.65 -11.63 9.42
CA PHE A 33 4.69 -11.66 8.39
C PHE A 33 4.64 -10.42 7.48
N TRP A 34 3.51 -10.18 6.81
CA TRP A 34 3.37 -9.05 5.89
C TRP A 34 3.40 -7.70 6.59
N LEU A 35 2.80 -7.61 7.78
CA LEU A 35 2.92 -6.41 8.61
C LEU A 35 4.39 -6.08 8.89
N THR A 36 5.18 -7.07 9.30
CA THR A 36 6.60 -6.88 9.63
C THR A 36 7.41 -6.53 8.38
N ALA A 37 7.16 -7.21 7.25
CA ALA A 37 7.81 -6.90 5.99
C ALA A 37 7.52 -5.46 5.52
N MET A 38 6.25 -5.02 5.57
CA MET A 38 5.86 -3.66 5.18
C MET A 38 6.39 -2.61 6.16
N LYS A 39 6.36 -2.87 7.47
CA LYS A 39 6.89 -1.94 8.49
C LYS A 39 8.37 -1.64 8.34
N ASN A 40 9.13 -2.60 7.83
CA ASN A 40 10.56 -2.40 7.58
C ASN A 40 10.84 -1.53 6.36
N HIS A 41 9.81 -1.14 5.59
CA HIS A 41 9.91 -0.13 4.54
C HIS A 41 9.21 1.16 4.99
N LYS A 42 9.96 2.25 5.17
CA LYS A 42 9.47 3.50 5.82
C LYS A 42 8.17 4.08 5.26
N LEU A 43 7.85 3.84 3.98
CA LEU A 43 6.68 4.42 3.33
C LEU A 43 5.38 3.60 3.48
N LEU A 44 5.44 2.35 3.95
CA LEU A 44 4.35 1.38 3.75
C LEU A 44 3.51 1.07 5.00
N ALA A 45 3.92 1.52 6.18
CA ALA A 45 3.17 1.27 7.40
C ALA A 45 3.14 2.51 8.31
N GLN A 46 1.96 2.78 8.89
CA GLN A 46 1.78 3.73 9.97
C GLN A 46 1.50 2.97 11.27
N GLU A 47 1.98 3.47 12.40
CA GLU A 47 1.90 2.77 13.69
C GLU A 47 0.46 2.45 14.12
N HIS A 48 -0.49 3.34 13.85
CA HIS A 48 -1.89 3.14 14.19
C HIS A 48 -2.62 2.14 13.26
N ASP A 49 -2.08 1.85 12.07
CA ASP A 49 -2.67 0.90 11.12
C ASP A 49 -2.28 -0.55 11.41
N GLU A 50 -1.24 -0.77 12.22
CA GLU A 50 -0.72 -2.09 12.58
C GLU A 50 -1.80 -3.00 13.15
N VAL A 51 -2.76 -2.40 13.85
CA VAL A 51 -3.87 -3.10 14.50
C VAL A 51 -4.80 -3.77 13.48
N ALA A 52 -4.92 -3.25 12.26
CA ALA A 52 -5.66 -3.90 11.18
C ALA A 52 -4.72 -4.73 10.28
N LEU A 53 -3.51 -4.22 10.02
CA LEU A 53 -2.50 -4.92 9.20
C LEU A 53 -2.00 -6.23 9.81
N LYS A 54 -2.13 -6.45 11.13
CA LYS A 54 -1.86 -7.76 11.74
C LYS A 54 -2.73 -8.90 11.21
N TYR A 55 -3.87 -8.58 10.59
CA TYR A 55 -4.75 -9.55 9.92
C TYR A 55 -4.37 -9.76 8.45
N LEU A 56 -3.37 -9.06 7.90
CA LEU A 56 -2.91 -9.23 6.52
C LEU A 56 -2.20 -10.58 6.34
N LYS A 57 -2.82 -11.46 5.56
CA LYS A 57 -2.34 -12.82 5.29
C LYS A 57 -1.47 -12.90 4.05
N ASP A 58 -1.80 -12.13 3.02
CA ASP A 58 -1.12 -12.21 1.74
C ASP A 58 -1.17 -10.88 0.98
N ILE A 59 -0.15 -10.63 0.17
CA ILE A 59 -0.13 -9.55 -0.82
C ILE A 59 0.21 -10.15 -2.17
N LYS A 60 -0.73 -10.07 -3.11
CA LYS A 60 -0.57 -10.60 -4.46
C LYS A 60 -0.56 -9.46 -5.45
N TRP A 61 0.10 -9.68 -6.58
CA TRP A 61 -0.04 -8.81 -7.73
C TRP A 61 -0.35 -9.61 -8.99
N TYR A 62 -1.04 -8.98 -9.92
CA TYR A 62 -1.41 -9.56 -11.20
C TYR A 62 -1.09 -8.58 -12.30
N ARG A 63 -0.41 -9.07 -13.34
CA ARG A 63 -0.22 -8.31 -14.57
C ARG A 63 -1.56 -8.17 -15.29
N ILE A 64 -1.86 -6.96 -15.71
CA ILE A 64 -2.94 -6.64 -16.64
C ILE A 64 -2.29 -6.25 -17.98
N TYR A 65 -3.04 -6.32 -19.08
CA TYR A 65 -2.56 -5.93 -20.40
C TYR A 65 -2.05 -4.47 -20.44
N GLY A 66 -1.12 -4.18 -21.36
CA GLY A 66 -0.62 -2.82 -21.60
C GLY A 66 0.15 -2.22 -20.43
N GLY A 67 0.94 -3.03 -19.71
CA GLY A 67 1.76 -2.55 -18.60
C GLY A 67 0.98 -2.18 -17.32
N SER A 68 -0.33 -2.43 -17.30
CA SER A 68 -1.21 -2.25 -16.14
C SER A 68 -1.00 -3.37 -15.11
N PHE A 69 -1.35 -3.16 -13.85
CA PHE A 69 -1.31 -4.21 -12.82
C PHE A 69 -2.32 -3.98 -11.70
N ARG A 70 -2.63 -5.04 -10.96
CA ARG A 70 -3.49 -5.02 -9.77
C ARG A 70 -2.76 -5.62 -8.58
N LEU A 71 -2.88 -4.99 -7.43
CA LEU A 71 -2.51 -5.49 -6.11
C LEU A 71 -3.76 -6.00 -5.38
N GLU A 72 -3.61 -7.10 -4.65
CA GLU A 72 -4.62 -7.67 -3.77
C GLU A 72 -4.02 -7.92 -2.38
N PHE A 73 -4.62 -7.32 -1.37
CA PHE A 73 -4.27 -7.49 0.04
C PHE A 73 -5.31 -8.39 0.68
N VAL A 74 -4.92 -9.61 1.03
CA VAL A 74 -5.81 -10.65 1.55
C VAL A 74 -5.77 -10.62 3.07
N PHE A 75 -6.91 -10.38 3.71
CA PHE A 75 -7.06 -10.31 5.15
C PHE A 75 -7.72 -11.56 5.73
N GLN A 76 -7.27 -11.94 6.92
CA GLN A 76 -7.89 -12.98 7.72
C GLN A 76 -9.33 -12.62 8.10
N GLN A 77 -10.24 -13.58 7.92
CA GLN A 77 -11.60 -13.50 8.43
C GLN A 77 -11.80 -14.40 9.67
N PRO A 78 -12.58 -13.96 10.67
CA PRO A 78 -13.19 -12.63 10.77
C PRO A 78 -12.15 -11.54 11.08
N ASN A 79 -12.28 -10.37 10.44
CA ASN A 79 -11.47 -9.18 10.72
C ASN A 79 -12.28 -8.20 11.60
N PRO A 80 -11.78 -7.74 12.76
CA PRO A 80 -12.53 -6.86 13.66
C PRO A 80 -12.59 -5.38 13.21
N TYR A 81 -11.97 -5.01 12.08
CA TYR A 81 -11.94 -3.65 11.56
C TYR A 81 -12.86 -3.42 10.37
N PHE A 82 -12.96 -4.37 9.46
CA PHE A 82 -13.74 -4.24 8.23
C PHE A 82 -14.17 -5.61 7.68
N GLU A 83 -15.23 -5.60 6.87
CA GLU A 83 -15.82 -6.82 6.29
C GLU A 83 -15.03 -7.40 5.11
N ASN A 84 -14.21 -6.59 4.45
CA ASN A 84 -13.51 -7.01 3.23
C ASN A 84 -12.52 -8.15 3.52
N GLU A 85 -12.64 -9.27 2.80
CA GLU A 85 -11.60 -10.30 2.76
C GLU A 85 -10.40 -9.87 1.91
N VAL A 86 -10.65 -9.14 0.82
CA VAL A 86 -9.61 -8.67 -0.09
C VAL A 86 -9.79 -7.18 -0.33
N LEU A 87 -8.72 -6.40 -0.14
CA LEU A 87 -8.62 -5.02 -0.59
C LEU A 87 -7.82 -4.97 -1.90
N THR A 88 -8.32 -4.25 -2.89
CA THR A 88 -7.75 -4.23 -4.24
C THR A 88 -7.32 -2.83 -4.65
N LYS A 89 -6.16 -2.74 -5.32
CA LYS A 89 -5.68 -1.51 -5.96
C LYS A 89 -5.25 -1.83 -7.38
N SER A 90 -5.74 -1.09 -8.37
CA SER A 90 -5.43 -1.32 -9.79
C SER A 90 -4.89 -0.05 -10.44
N TYR A 91 -3.80 -0.21 -11.18
CA TYR A 91 -3.18 0.84 -11.98
C TYR A 91 -3.33 0.49 -13.46
N LYS A 92 -3.90 1.41 -14.23
CA LYS A 92 -4.11 1.26 -15.67
C LYS A 92 -3.13 2.16 -16.41
N ARG A 93 -2.35 1.61 -17.33
CA ARG A 93 -1.51 2.38 -18.26
C ARG A 93 -2.19 2.50 -19.64
N PRO A 94 -1.92 3.57 -20.41
CA PRO A 94 -1.01 4.69 -20.08
C PRO A 94 -1.59 5.73 -19.12
N LEU A 95 -2.89 5.65 -18.80
CA LEU A 95 -3.60 6.69 -18.04
C LEU A 95 -3.61 6.39 -16.53
N MET A 96 -2.59 6.89 -15.78
CA MET A 96 -2.56 6.80 -14.30
C MET A 96 -3.82 7.40 -13.65
N GLU A 97 -4.49 8.31 -14.35
CA GLU A 97 -5.79 8.90 -14.00
C GLU A 97 -6.91 7.87 -13.78
N LYS A 98 -6.75 6.63 -14.28
CA LYS A 98 -7.68 5.52 -14.09
C LYS A 98 -7.28 4.57 -12.97
N THR A 99 -6.45 5.03 -12.03
CA THR A 99 -6.12 4.29 -10.81
C THR A 99 -7.38 4.09 -9.98
N THR A 100 -7.69 2.84 -9.63
CA THR A 100 -8.88 2.49 -8.85
C THR A 100 -8.50 1.69 -7.62
N GLY A 101 -8.98 2.11 -6.46
CA GLY A 101 -8.92 1.32 -5.25
C GLY A 101 -10.24 0.59 -4.98
N CYS A 102 -10.50 0.24 -3.72
CA CYS A 102 -11.75 -0.38 -3.30
C CYS A 102 -12.30 0.29 -2.04
N VAL A 103 -13.62 0.35 -1.93
CA VAL A 103 -14.28 0.85 -0.73
C VAL A 103 -14.07 -0.15 0.42
N ILE A 104 -13.47 0.35 1.50
CA ILE A 104 -13.31 -0.42 2.75
C ILE A 104 -14.61 -0.30 3.55
N LYS A 105 -15.21 -1.45 3.86
CA LYS A 105 -16.43 -1.58 4.64
C LYS A 105 -16.08 -1.64 6.13
N TRP A 106 -15.68 -0.49 6.67
CA TRP A 106 -15.32 -0.36 8.08
C TRP A 106 -16.48 -0.75 8.99
N HIS A 107 -16.17 -1.50 10.04
CA HIS A 107 -17.06 -1.69 11.16
C HIS A 107 -17.22 -0.38 11.96
N HIS A 108 -18.30 -0.30 12.73
CA HIS A 108 -18.63 0.91 13.49
C HIS A 108 -17.48 1.34 14.42
N GLY A 109 -16.98 2.56 14.22
CA GLY A 109 -15.89 3.13 15.03
C GLY A 109 -14.51 2.54 14.78
N LYS A 110 -14.33 1.83 13.65
CA LYS A 110 -13.06 1.19 13.28
C LYS A 110 -12.38 1.81 12.07
N ASP A 111 -12.95 2.87 11.49
CA ASP A 111 -12.34 3.59 10.38
C ASP A 111 -11.02 4.23 10.82
N LEU A 112 -9.91 3.75 10.25
CA LEU A 112 -8.56 4.22 10.53
C LEU A 112 -8.16 5.42 9.66
N THR A 113 -8.94 5.75 8.63
CA THR A 113 -8.67 6.87 7.72
C THR A 113 -9.21 8.21 8.23
N HIS A 114 -10.01 8.17 9.31
CA HIS A 114 -10.65 9.34 9.91
C HIS A 114 -10.50 9.35 11.43
N LYS A 115 -10.12 10.51 11.98
CA LYS A 115 -10.14 10.76 13.43
C LYS A 115 -11.33 11.63 13.80
N PHE A 116 -11.96 11.30 14.92
CA PHE A 116 -12.96 12.17 15.54
C PHE A 116 -12.27 13.38 16.16
N LEU A 117 -12.83 14.57 15.93
CA LEU A 117 -12.40 15.77 16.65
C LEU A 117 -12.96 15.70 18.08
N GLU A 118 -12.10 15.45 19.06
CA GLU A 118 -12.46 15.55 20.48
C GLU A 118 -12.72 17.03 20.84
N GLY A 119 -13.84 17.30 21.54
CA GLY A 119 -14.14 18.63 22.09
C GLY A 119 -15.45 19.30 21.64
N MET A 120 -16.32 18.63 20.87
CA MET A 120 -17.63 19.21 20.50
C MET A 120 -18.80 18.54 21.22
N SER A 121 -19.79 19.37 21.61
CA SER A 121 -20.94 18.96 22.41
C SER A 121 -21.80 17.90 21.72
N LYS A 122 -22.56 17.13 22.51
CA LYS A 122 -23.39 15.99 22.08
C LYS A 122 -24.43 16.29 20.99
N ASN A 123 -24.65 17.55 20.61
CA ASN A 123 -25.63 17.99 19.60
C ASN A 123 -25.04 18.54 18.29
N SER A 124 -23.71 18.62 18.13
CA SER A 124 -23.11 19.01 16.84
C SER A 124 -22.82 17.77 15.99
N LYS A 125 -23.10 17.81 14.69
CA LYS A 125 -22.76 16.74 13.74
C LYS A 125 -21.30 16.34 13.96
N ARG A 126 -21.03 15.07 14.31
CA ARG A 126 -19.66 14.57 14.53
C ARG A 126 -18.83 14.86 13.28
N MET A 127 -17.93 15.82 13.37
CA MET A 127 -17.00 16.14 12.30
C MET A 127 -15.79 15.21 12.42
N THR A 128 -15.55 14.44 11.37
CA THR A 128 -14.37 13.59 11.22
C THR A 128 -13.33 14.31 10.37
N LYS A 129 -12.07 14.31 10.80
CA LYS A 129 -10.94 14.81 10.00
C LYS A 129 -10.19 13.61 9.42
N SER A 130 -9.93 13.65 8.11
CA SER A 130 -9.06 12.63 7.49
C SER A 130 -7.67 12.68 8.11
N CYS A 131 -7.11 11.51 8.39
CA CYS A 131 -5.74 11.36 8.87
C CYS A 131 -4.93 10.49 7.90
N GLU A 132 -3.61 10.61 7.99
CA GLU A 132 -2.71 9.72 7.27
C GLU A 132 -2.92 8.29 7.76
N SER A 133 -3.14 7.38 6.83
CA SER A 133 -3.32 5.95 7.04
C SER A 133 -2.94 5.23 5.76
N VAL A 134 -2.32 4.06 5.87
CA VAL A 134 -2.05 3.14 4.76
C VAL A 134 -3.33 2.79 4.02
N PHE A 135 -4.48 2.76 4.71
CA PHE A 135 -5.76 2.44 4.09
C PHE A 135 -6.26 3.52 3.13
N ASN A 136 -5.71 4.75 3.18
CA ASN A 136 -5.95 5.77 2.15
C ASN A 136 -5.43 5.32 0.78
N PHE A 137 -4.45 4.40 0.72
CA PHE A 137 -3.97 3.82 -0.53
C PHE A 137 -5.09 3.14 -1.34
N PHE A 138 -6.14 2.63 -0.68
CA PHE A 138 -7.29 2.03 -1.38
C PHE A 138 -8.35 3.05 -1.80
N ASN A 139 -8.12 4.34 -1.55
CA ASN A 139 -8.95 5.45 -1.99
C ASN A 139 -8.08 6.47 -2.73
N PRO A 140 -7.64 6.15 -3.97
CA PRO A 140 -6.69 6.98 -4.70
C PRO A 140 -7.25 8.39 -4.95
N PRO A 141 -6.38 9.42 -5.00
CA PRO A 141 -6.76 10.77 -5.37
C PRO A 141 -7.59 10.77 -6.66
N GLN A 142 -8.72 11.46 -6.67
CA GLN A 142 -9.56 11.57 -7.87
C GLN A 142 -9.23 12.87 -8.59
N LEU A 143 -9.05 12.80 -9.90
CA LEU A 143 -9.09 13.99 -10.75
C LEU A 143 -10.54 14.42 -10.87
N CYS A 144 -10.86 15.64 -10.45
CA CYS A 144 -12.17 16.23 -10.65
C CYS A 144 -12.35 16.56 -12.14
N LEU A 145 -12.75 15.59 -12.95
CA LEU A 145 -13.12 15.78 -14.36
C LEU A 145 -14.50 16.43 -14.48
N HIS A 146 -14.77 17.56 -13.79
CA HIS A 146 -16.01 18.27 -14.04
C HIS A 146 -15.91 19.01 -15.37
N GLU A 147 -16.39 18.35 -16.42
CA GLU A 147 -16.75 18.98 -17.69
C GLU A 147 -17.65 20.20 -17.42
N LYS A 148 -17.07 21.42 -17.41
CA LYS A 148 -17.58 22.62 -18.11
C LYS A 148 -17.00 23.97 -17.68
N HIS A 149 -16.15 24.08 -16.68
CA HIS A 149 -15.50 25.36 -16.39
C HIS A 149 -14.07 25.16 -15.89
N ILE A 150 -13.14 24.90 -16.82
CA ILE A 150 -11.71 25.00 -16.54
C ILE A 150 -11.36 26.48 -16.52
N ASP A 151 -11.34 27.06 -15.32
CA ASP A 151 -10.64 28.31 -15.08
C ASP A 151 -9.14 28.05 -15.33
N TYR A 152 -8.46 28.95 -16.04
CA TYR A 152 -7.03 28.81 -16.40
C TYR A 152 -6.10 28.73 -15.16
N ASN A 153 -6.65 28.91 -13.95
CA ASN A 153 -5.98 28.69 -12.66
C ASN A 153 -5.97 27.21 -12.20
N ASP A 154 -6.62 26.30 -12.94
CA ASP A 154 -6.73 24.84 -12.68
C ASP A 154 -5.43 24.05 -12.94
N GLY A 155 -4.43 24.67 -13.58
CA GLY A 155 -3.13 24.04 -13.81
C GLY A 155 -2.40 23.63 -12.53
N TYR A 156 -2.57 24.39 -11.44
CA TYR A 156 -1.96 24.10 -10.14
C TYR A 156 -2.67 22.97 -9.38
N LEU A 157 -4.02 22.95 -9.39
CA LEU A 157 -4.80 21.89 -8.76
C LEU A 157 -4.58 20.54 -9.46
N ASN A 158 -4.51 20.54 -10.79
CA ASN A 158 -4.14 19.35 -11.55
C ASN A 158 -2.70 18.91 -11.27
N GLY A 159 -1.77 19.86 -11.04
CA GLY A 159 -0.39 19.55 -10.64
C GLY A 159 -0.28 18.82 -9.30
N GLU A 160 -0.98 19.31 -8.26
CA GLU A 160 -0.97 18.67 -6.95
C GLU A 160 -1.64 17.28 -6.95
N VAL A 161 -2.77 17.13 -7.64
CA VAL A 161 -3.45 15.83 -7.75
C VAL A 161 -2.60 14.84 -8.54
N LYS A 162 -1.96 15.28 -9.64
CA LYS A 162 -1.01 14.47 -10.39
C LYS A 162 0.19 14.04 -9.55
N SER A 163 0.77 14.96 -8.78
CA SER A 163 1.88 14.62 -7.86
C SER A 163 1.47 13.55 -6.85
N LYS A 164 0.27 13.65 -6.27
CA LYS A 164 -0.28 12.62 -5.36
C LYS A 164 -0.56 11.30 -6.06
N LEU A 165 -1.04 11.32 -7.30
CA LEU A 165 -1.24 10.10 -8.11
C LEU A 165 0.09 9.42 -8.47
N ASN A 166 1.13 10.19 -8.80
CA ASN A 166 2.46 9.68 -9.04
C ASN A 166 3.04 9.06 -7.77
N TYR A 167 2.84 9.72 -6.62
CA TYR A 167 3.24 9.19 -5.32
C TYR A 167 2.52 7.88 -5.00
N ASP A 168 1.21 7.84 -5.20
CA ASP A 168 0.41 6.64 -5.05
C ASP A 168 0.87 5.50 -5.98
N PHE A 169 1.21 5.80 -7.23
CA PHE A 169 1.74 4.82 -8.20
C PHE A 169 3.11 4.29 -7.82
N PHE A 170 4.01 5.17 -7.35
CA PHE A 170 5.32 4.82 -6.84
C PHE A 170 5.22 3.80 -5.68
N ILE A 171 4.35 4.08 -4.70
CA ILE A 171 4.06 3.13 -3.61
C ILE A 171 3.57 1.79 -4.17
N GLY A 172 2.68 1.81 -5.18
CA GLY A 172 2.22 0.60 -5.86
C GLY A 172 3.35 -0.20 -6.53
N LYS A 173 4.30 0.47 -7.20
CA LYS A 173 5.49 -0.16 -7.80
C LYS A 173 6.42 -0.75 -6.73
N ILE A 174 6.70 -0.02 -5.65
CA ILE A 174 7.50 -0.53 -4.52
C ILE A 174 6.93 -1.83 -3.96
N ILE A 175 5.61 -1.89 -3.74
CA ILE A 175 4.95 -3.11 -3.25
C ILE A 175 5.14 -4.25 -4.25
N ARG A 176 4.94 -3.98 -5.56
CA ARG A 176 5.04 -4.96 -6.64
C ARG A 176 6.45 -5.51 -6.84
N ASP A 177 7.45 -4.62 -6.86
CA ASP A 177 8.81 -4.92 -7.35
C ASP A 177 9.79 -5.18 -6.21
N LYS A 178 9.59 -4.58 -5.03
CA LYS A 178 10.47 -4.76 -3.87
C LYS A 178 9.85 -5.64 -2.81
N ILE A 179 8.63 -5.33 -2.35
CA ILE A 179 8.04 -6.01 -1.18
C ILE A 179 7.63 -7.44 -1.51
N ILE A 180 6.82 -7.65 -2.55
CA ILE A 180 6.32 -9.00 -2.88
C ILE A 180 7.46 -9.96 -3.23
N PRO A 181 8.44 -9.62 -4.10
CA PRO A 181 9.50 -10.55 -4.48
C PRO A 181 10.51 -10.83 -3.37
N HIS A 182 10.72 -9.88 -2.46
CA HIS A 182 11.73 -9.97 -1.40
C HIS A 182 11.12 -9.96 0.01
N ALA A 183 9.87 -10.41 0.16
CA ALA A 183 9.12 -10.32 1.41
C ALA A 183 9.85 -10.95 2.61
N ILE A 184 10.57 -12.05 2.39
CA ILE A 184 11.39 -12.70 3.42
C ILE A 184 12.54 -11.80 3.86
N SER A 185 13.27 -11.20 2.91
CA SER A 185 14.40 -10.31 3.21
C SER A 185 13.93 -9.03 3.90
N TRP A 186 12.78 -8.48 3.50
CA TRP A 186 12.14 -7.36 4.22
C TRP A 186 11.73 -7.77 5.62
N PHE A 187 11.12 -8.94 5.78
CA PHE A 187 10.73 -9.48 7.08
C PHE A 187 11.94 -9.70 8.01
N THR A 188 13.04 -10.28 7.51
CA THR A 188 14.27 -10.54 8.28
C THR A 188 15.18 -9.33 8.42
N ARG A 189 14.82 -8.18 7.81
CA ARG A 189 15.60 -6.94 7.75
C ARG A 189 16.90 -7.05 6.93
N GLU A 190 17.09 -8.15 6.19
CA GLU A 190 18.23 -8.33 5.27
C GLU A 190 18.13 -7.41 4.05
N ALA A 191 16.93 -6.94 3.70
CA ALA A 191 16.72 -5.97 2.62
C ALA A 191 17.07 -4.52 3.02
N LEU A 192 17.44 -4.27 4.28
CA LEU A 192 17.85 -2.94 4.73
C LEU A 192 19.30 -2.68 4.32
N GLU A 193 19.53 -1.69 3.47
CA GLU A 193 20.89 -1.35 3.03
C GLU A 193 21.67 -0.58 4.12
N PRO A 194 22.96 -0.91 4.32
CA PRO A 194 23.84 -0.15 5.22
C PRO A 194 24.23 1.19 4.57
N GLY A 195 23.41 2.21 4.78
CA GLY A 195 23.57 3.56 4.20
C GLY A 195 22.36 4.46 4.45
N GLY A 196 21.20 3.83 4.66
CA GLY A 196 19.95 4.50 5.03
C GLY A 196 19.02 4.63 3.83
N GLU A 197 17.83 4.04 3.94
CA GLU A 197 16.77 3.98 2.91
C GLU A 197 16.36 5.33 2.27
N PHE A 198 16.82 6.47 2.75
CA PHE A 198 16.37 7.78 2.25
C PHE A 198 17.03 8.18 0.93
N GLU A 199 18.27 7.76 0.69
CA GLU A 199 18.96 7.97 -0.59
C GLU A 199 18.32 7.09 -1.68
N ASP A 200 18.07 5.81 -1.40
CA ASP A 200 17.45 4.88 -2.35
C ASP A 200 16.02 5.27 -2.73
N LEU A 201 15.22 5.78 -1.78
CA LEU A 201 13.85 6.22 -2.07
C LEU A 201 13.84 7.45 -2.99
N GLN A 202 14.85 8.31 -2.90
CA GLN A 202 14.99 9.48 -3.76
C GLN A 202 15.39 9.03 -5.18
N ASP A 203 16.35 8.13 -5.31
CA ASP A 203 16.76 7.58 -6.61
C ASP A 203 15.64 6.77 -7.27
N ASP A 204 14.95 5.91 -6.51
CA ASP A 204 13.78 5.17 -6.99
C ASP A 204 12.71 6.14 -7.50
N TRP A 205 12.43 7.23 -6.77
CA TRP A 205 11.43 8.22 -7.18
C TRP A 205 11.75 8.84 -8.53
N TYR A 206 13.03 9.17 -8.77
CA TYR A 206 13.48 9.72 -10.04
C TYR A 206 13.38 8.69 -11.19
N ASP A 207 13.81 7.45 -10.97
CA ASP A 207 13.70 6.35 -11.96
C ASP A 207 12.25 6.10 -12.41
N TYR A 208 11.28 6.25 -11.50
CA TYR A 208 9.86 6.07 -11.82
C TYR A 208 9.13 7.32 -12.31
N SER A 209 9.79 8.49 -12.28
CA SER A 209 9.21 9.76 -12.75
C SER A 209 9.37 9.98 -14.27
N ASP A 210 10.21 9.19 -14.94
CA ASP A 210 10.58 9.37 -16.36
C ASP A 210 9.78 8.46 -17.34
N ASP A 211 8.83 7.68 -16.83
CA ASP A 211 8.01 6.70 -17.60
C ASP A 211 6.92 7.39 -18.47
N ASP A 212 7.02 8.70 -18.74
CA ASP A 212 6.09 9.52 -19.55
C ASP A 212 6.48 9.59 -21.05
N GLU A 213 7.50 8.84 -21.52
CA GLU A 213 7.93 8.87 -22.93
C GLU A 213 7.02 8.14 -23.93
N ASP A 214 6.03 7.34 -23.49
CA ASP A 214 5.14 6.59 -24.40
C ASP A 214 3.93 7.41 -24.92
N ALA A 215 3.90 8.73 -24.72
CA ALA A 215 2.81 9.59 -25.21
C ALA A 215 2.93 9.98 -26.69
N GLU A 216 4.05 9.68 -27.37
CA GLU A 216 4.29 10.18 -28.74
C GLU A 216 3.81 9.22 -29.86
N ALA A 217 3.29 8.03 -29.53
CA ALA A 217 2.87 7.05 -30.54
C ALA A 217 1.40 7.17 -31.04
N ILE A 218 0.57 8.08 -30.49
CA ILE A 218 -0.84 8.25 -30.91
C ILE A 218 -1.07 9.64 -31.55
N LYS A 219 -0.21 10.02 -32.50
CA LYS A 219 -0.49 11.14 -33.42
C LYS A 219 -0.63 10.73 -34.90
N ASN A 220 -0.51 9.45 -35.23
CA ASN A 220 -0.54 8.98 -36.62
C ASN A 220 -1.54 7.83 -36.88
N LEU A 221 -2.77 7.94 -36.39
CA LEU A 221 -3.91 7.17 -36.90
C LEU A 221 -5.13 8.08 -37.09
#